data_AF-A0A948WHV6-F1
#
_entry.id   AF-A0A948WHV6-F1
#
_cell.length_a   1.000
_cell.length_b   1.000
_cell.length_c   1.000
_cell.angle_alpha   90.00
_cell.angle_beta   90.00
_cell.angle_gamma   90.00
#
_symmetry.space_group_name_H-M   'P 1'
#
loop_
_entity.id
_entity.type
_entity.pdbx_description
1 polymer ?
#
loop_
_entity_poly.entity_id
_entity_poly.type
_entity_poly.pdbx_seq_one_letter_code
_entity_poly.pdbx_strand_id
1 'polypeptide(L)'
;MPEPIAPILDAPALFQASGPVAMLGWLALILLPRSVRWRRAFPGTLAPLLLAAAYAGLIASGWSRNDGGFDSFASVRRLFTSDVLLLAGWLHYLAFDLLIGVSIDERAERAGISRLATIPAFCFTFLFGPVGWMLYRVQEWATWRTREGSAAADSRRQVDAVPQAGTPASGGWIGLLRWAWVHADGRLLALAGCILALVPATVVAMLVDDRTLDGAGIWAKPLKFELSLVIYSVTLAMMMPLAGTGFARSLAARWLVGIMASGSAIELAWIILQAARGERSHFNEQSFFGQVMYGVMGVFAVAFVLVPIPLARWAWRERTGGLRAGIVAAVALNLLLGGVAGGWLSTMKSHFIGGDGTDASGLPILGWSTTGGDLRIAHFVGLHAMQAMLLMGIVTARSRPEVGARLVLLAAGAWSVMSGWLFWMALRGLPVF
;
A
#
# COMPACT_ATOMS: atom_id res chain seq x y z
N MET A 1 -20.90 41.27 46.03
CA MET A 1 -20.17 40.26 45.25
C MET A 1 -20.13 40.74 43.82
N PRO A 2 -18.98 40.88 43.16
CA PRO A 2 -18.98 41.24 41.75
C PRO A 2 -19.62 40.10 40.95
N GLU A 3 -20.51 40.45 40.02
CA GLU A 3 -21.16 39.49 39.12
C GLU A 3 -20.13 38.60 38.41
N PRO A 4 -20.45 37.32 38.16
CA PRO A 4 -19.61 36.49 37.31
C PRO A 4 -19.60 37.11 35.91
N ILE A 5 -18.43 37.61 35.50
CA ILE A 5 -18.16 38.04 34.12
C ILE A 5 -18.67 36.92 33.20
N ALA A 6 -19.66 37.21 32.36
CA ALA A 6 -20.19 36.29 31.38
C ALA A 6 -19.03 35.61 30.63
N PRO A 7 -19.07 34.28 30.39
CA PRO A 7 -17.95 33.60 29.76
C PRO A 7 -17.68 34.26 28.41
N ILE A 8 -16.49 34.84 28.27
CA ILE A 8 -16.09 35.66 27.12
C ILE A 8 -16.14 34.83 25.81
N LEU A 9 -16.26 33.50 25.89
CA LEU A 9 -16.42 32.59 24.76
C LEU A 9 -17.31 31.40 25.13
N ASP A 10 -18.51 31.31 24.54
CA ASP A 10 -19.39 30.14 24.67
C ASP A 10 -18.84 28.96 23.85
N ALA A 11 -18.39 27.89 24.53
CA ALA A 11 -17.71 26.76 23.90
C ALA A 11 -18.57 26.03 22.85
N PRO A 12 -19.85 25.71 23.13
CA PRO A 12 -20.79 25.23 22.11
C PRO A 12 -20.89 26.14 20.86
N ALA A 13 -21.04 27.46 21.04
CA ALA A 13 -21.11 28.39 19.91
C ALA A 13 -19.81 28.41 19.09
N LEU A 14 -18.65 28.42 19.74
CA LEU A 14 -17.35 28.34 19.06
C LEU A 14 -17.17 27.03 18.30
N PHE A 15 -17.57 25.91 18.88
CA PHE A 15 -17.55 24.61 18.21
C PHE A 15 -18.39 24.64 16.93
N GLN A 16 -19.64 25.11 17.03
CA GLN A 16 -20.56 25.22 15.90
C GLN A 16 -20.06 26.17 14.80
N ALA A 17 -19.32 27.23 15.16
CA ALA A 17 -18.75 28.17 14.19
C ALA A 17 -17.46 27.66 13.53
N SER A 18 -16.60 26.95 14.28
CA SER A 18 -15.27 26.54 13.82
C SER A 18 -15.27 25.52 12.67
N GLY A 19 -16.20 24.55 12.71
CA GLY A 19 -16.34 23.53 11.69
C GLY A 19 -16.63 24.11 10.29
N PRO A 20 -17.68 24.94 10.14
CA PRO A 20 -17.97 25.63 8.88
C PRO A 20 -16.81 26.50 8.36
N VAL A 21 -16.09 27.22 9.23
CA VAL A 21 -14.93 28.03 8.84
C VAL A 21 -13.83 27.17 8.21
N ALA A 22 -13.48 26.05 8.84
CA ALA A 22 -12.50 25.12 8.30
C ALA A 22 -12.99 24.47 6.99
N MET A 23 -14.28 24.07 6.94
CA MET A 23 -14.90 23.47 5.76
C MET A 23 -14.85 24.38 4.54
N LEU A 24 -15.15 25.68 4.71
CA LEU A 24 -15.03 26.66 3.63
C LEU A 24 -13.59 26.75 3.11
N GLY A 25 -12.60 26.59 3.98
CA GLY A 25 -11.19 26.53 3.60
C GLY A 25 -10.86 25.33 2.72
N TRP A 26 -11.35 24.15 3.11
CA TRP A 26 -11.19 22.92 2.32
C TRP A 26 -11.90 22.99 0.96
N LEU A 27 -13.14 23.50 0.94
CA LEU A 27 -13.88 23.72 -0.29
C LEU A 27 -13.15 24.71 -1.21
N ALA A 28 -12.55 25.77 -0.66
CA ALA A 28 -11.72 26.69 -1.43
C ALA A 28 -10.54 25.97 -2.10
N LEU A 29 -9.80 25.13 -1.37
CA LEU A 29 -8.66 24.37 -1.91
C LEU A 29 -9.06 23.37 -3.02
N ILE A 30 -10.20 22.69 -2.83
CA ILE A 30 -10.70 21.64 -3.72
C ILE A 30 -11.34 22.26 -4.98
N LEU A 31 -12.25 23.22 -4.81
CA LEU A 31 -13.13 23.70 -5.88
C LEU A 31 -12.52 24.87 -6.66
N LEU A 32 -11.88 25.83 -5.99
CA LEU A 32 -11.37 27.02 -6.68
C LEU A 32 -10.15 26.69 -7.55
N PRO A 33 -10.00 27.33 -8.71
CA PRO A 33 -8.82 27.17 -9.56
C PRO A 33 -7.58 27.83 -8.95
N ARG A 34 -6.38 27.35 -9.32
CA ARG A 34 -5.09 27.84 -8.78
C ARG A 34 -4.87 29.35 -9.01
N SER A 35 -5.50 29.92 -10.04
CA SER A 35 -5.45 31.35 -10.36
C SER A 35 -6.20 32.26 -9.38
N VAL A 36 -7.12 31.72 -8.56
CA VAL A 36 -7.91 32.52 -7.62
C VAL A 36 -7.15 32.72 -6.33
N ARG A 37 -6.77 33.96 -6.01
CA ARG A 37 -6.02 34.33 -4.80
C ARG A 37 -6.65 33.81 -3.51
N TRP A 38 -7.98 33.85 -3.40
CA TRP A 38 -8.72 33.42 -2.20
C TRP A 38 -8.59 31.92 -1.91
N ARG A 39 -8.19 31.12 -2.89
CA ARG A 39 -7.91 29.69 -2.74
C ARG A 39 -6.85 29.40 -1.69
N ARG A 40 -5.86 30.28 -1.51
CA ARG A 40 -4.82 30.16 -0.47
C ARG A 40 -4.95 31.22 0.61
N ALA A 41 -5.40 32.43 0.28
CA ALA A 41 -5.50 33.51 1.27
C ALA A 41 -6.50 33.19 2.40
N PHE A 42 -7.62 32.53 2.09
CA PHE A 42 -8.60 32.15 3.10
C PHE A 42 -8.12 30.97 3.97
N PRO A 43 -7.84 29.78 3.41
CA PRO A 43 -7.40 28.62 4.20
C PRO A 43 -5.98 28.71 4.74
N GLY A 44 -5.11 29.55 4.16
CA GLY A 44 -3.70 29.69 4.55
C GLY A 44 -3.41 30.87 5.45
N THR A 45 -4.40 31.73 5.72
CA THR A 45 -4.20 32.92 6.56
C THR A 45 -5.44 33.25 7.36
N LEU A 46 -6.56 33.63 6.71
CA LEU A 46 -7.72 34.15 7.45
C LEU A 46 -8.35 33.12 8.39
N ALA A 47 -8.69 31.93 7.88
CA ALA A 47 -9.32 30.88 8.70
C ALA A 47 -8.39 30.36 9.81
N PRO A 48 -7.11 30.00 9.55
CA PRO A 48 -6.20 29.61 10.62
C PRO A 48 -5.95 30.69 11.67
N LEU A 49 -5.86 31.98 11.29
CA LEU A 49 -5.70 33.07 12.26
C LEU A 49 -6.91 33.22 13.17
N LEU A 50 -8.13 33.10 12.63
CA LEU A 50 -9.35 33.12 13.43
C LEU A 50 -9.40 31.94 14.41
N LEU A 51 -9.09 30.73 13.93
CA LEU A 51 -9.05 29.53 14.76
C LEU A 51 -7.94 29.60 15.82
N ALA A 52 -6.76 30.12 15.46
CA ALA A 52 -5.63 30.28 16.38
C ALA A 52 -5.90 31.35 17.44
N ALA A 53 -6.58 32.45 17.10
CA ALA A 53 -6.99 33.46 18.07
C ALA A 53 -8.00 32.91 19.09
N ALA A 54 -9.00 32.15 18.62
CA ALA A 54 -9.95 31.46 19.49
C ALA A 54 -9.24 30.41 20.37
N TYR A 55 -8.34 29.62 19.79
CA TYR A 55 -7.48 28.68 20.52
C TYR A 55 -6.67 29.38 21.63
N ALA A 56 -6.01 30.49 21.32
CA ALA A 56 -5.21 31.24 22.28
C ALA A 56 -6.07 31.76 23.45
N GLY A 57 -7.29 32.23 23.18
CA GLY A 57 -8.25 32.63 24.21
C GLY A 57 -8.70 31.45 25.10
N LEU A 58 -8.92 30.28 24.53
CA LEU A 58 -9.27 29.07 25.29
C LEU A 58 -8.11 28.57 26.14
N ILE A 59 -6.88 28.57 25.61
CA ILE A 59 -5.68 28.20 26.38
C ILE A 59 -5.45 29.20 27.52
N ALA A 60 -5.51 30.50 27.25
CA ALA A 60 -5.31 31.53 28.28
C ALA A 60 -6.33 31.44 29.44
N SER A 61 -7.56 31.00 29.15
CA SER A 61 -8.62 30.85 30.15
C SER A 61 -8.65 29.49 30.85
N GLY A 62 -8.27 28.41 30.15
CA GLY A 62 -8.40 27.02 30.62
C GLY A 62 -7.12 26.36 31.13
N TRP A 63 -5.94 26.91 30.84
CA TRP A 63 -4.65 26.27 31.13
C TRP A 63 -4.34 26.16 32.63
N SER A 64 -4.56 27.23 33.40
CA SER A 64 -4.23 27.28 34.84
C SER A 64 -5.23 26.54 35.74
N ARG A 65 -6.28 25.94 35.16
CA ARG A 65 -7.40 25.32 35.88
C ARG A 65 -7.48 23.80 35.69
N ASN A 66 -6.42 23.17 35.18
CA ASN A 66 -6.37 21.73 34.93
C ASN A 66 -5.13 21.07 35.55
N ASP A 67 -5.32 19.88 36.11
CA ASP A 67 -4.26 19.05 36.69
C ASP A 67 -3.68 18.02 35.69
N GLY A 68 -3.89 18.25 34.39
CA GLY A 68 -3.40 17.39 33.31
C GLY A 68 -2.01 17.78 32.80
N GLY A 69 -1.46 16.98 31.89
CA GLY A 69 -0.09 17.16 31.38
C GLY A 69 0.26 16.23 30.22
N PHE A 70 1.47 16.36 29.67
CA PHE A 70 1.96 15.60 28.50
C PHE A 70 2.99 14.52 28.85
N ASP A 71 3.20 14.22 30.13
CA ASP A 71 4.18 13.27 30.65
C ASP A 71 3.70 11.81 30.60
N SER A 72 2.39 11.59 30.63
CA SER A 72 1.79 10.27 30.58
C SER A 72 0.44 10.28 29.86
N PHE A 73 0.01 9.12 29.34
CA PHE A 73 -1.30 8.98 28.71
C PHE A 73 -2.45 9.36 29.66
N ALA A 74 -2.33 9.01 30.94
CA ALA A 74 -3.32 9.38 31.95
C ALA A 74 -3.39 10.90 32.15
N SER A 75 -2.25 11.58 32.18
CA SER A 75 -2.18 13.05 32.24
C SER A 75 -2.78 13.72 31.01
N VAL A 76 -2.58 13.17 29.82
CA VAL A 76 -3.18 13.71 28.58
C VAL A 76 -4.70 13.53 28.63
N ARG A 77 -5.19 12.34 29.02
CA ARG A 77 -6.62 12.08 29.18
C ARG A 77 -7.30 13.08 30.11
N ARG A 78 -6.63 13.49 31.19
CA ARG A 78 -7.14 14.51 32.13
C ARG A 78 -7.26 15.89 31.49
N LEU A 79 -6.39 16.28 30.56
CA LEU A 79 -6.56 17.55 29.84
C LEU A 79 -7.88 17.57 29.03
N PHE A 80 -8.25 16.43 28.44
CA PHE A 80 -9.45 16.30 27.62
C PHE A 80 -10.75 16.11 28.42
N THR A 81 -10.71 16.04 29.76
CA THR A 81 -11.94 16.11 30.58
C THR A 81 -12.47 17.52 30.72
N SER A 82 -11.67 18.53 30.38
CA SER A 82 -12.09 19.94 30.36
C SER A 82 -12.65 20.31 29.00
N ASP A 83 -13.91 20.74 28.94
CA ASP A 83 -14.57 21.15 27.68
C ASP A 83 -13.80 22.27 26.95
N VAL A 84 -13.20 23.19 27.71
CA VAL A 84 -12.39 24.31 27.17
C VAL A 84 -11.13 23.79 26.49
N LEU A 85 -10.41 22.87 27.11
CA LEU A 85 -9.17 22.30 26.54
C LEU A 85 -9.47 21.28 25.44
N LEU A 86 -10.57 20.53 25.55
CA LEU A 86 -11.07 19.66 24.49
C LEU A 86 -11.38 20.47 23.23
N LEU A 87 -12.11 21.58 23.36
CA LEU A 87 -12.39 22.48 22.25
C LEU A 87 -11.10 23.13 21.72
N ALA A 88 -10.18 23.53 22.58
CA ALA A 88 -8.88 24.05 22.14
C ALA A 88 -8.12 23.02 21.29
N GLY A 89 -8.09 21.75 21.71
CA GLY A 89 -7.53 20.66 20.92
C GLY A 89 -8.23 20.49 19.57
N TRP A 90 -9.56 20.61 19.52
CA TRP A 90 -10.32 20.56 18.28
C TRP A 90 -9.97 21.71 17.32
N LEU A 91 -9.91 22.95 17.81
CA LEU A 91 -9.52 24.11 16.99
C LEU A 91 -8.08 24.00 16.48
N HIS A 92 -7.19 23.43 17.31
CA HIS A 92 -5.82 23.14 16.91
C HIS A 92 -5.79 22.19 15.70
N TYR A 93 -6.53 21.08 15.73
CA TYR A 93 -6.61 20.16 14.59
C TYR A 93 -7.14 20.85 13.33
N LEU A 94 -8.27 21.57 13.43
CA LEU A 94 -8.85 22.28 12.29
C LEU A 94 -7.89 23.29 11.66
N ALA A 95 -7.15 24.04 12.47
CA ALA A 95 -6.21 25.05 11.99
C ALA A 95 -4.99 24.42 11.33
N PHE A 96 -4.34 23.46 12.00
CA PHE A 96 -3.11 22.84 11.49
C PHE A 96 -3.36 21.97 10.27
N ASP A 97 -4.43 21.18 10.24
CA ASP A 97 -4.73 20.33 9.08
C ASP A 97 -5.01 21.19 7.83
N LEU A 98 -5.70 22.33 8.01
CA LEU A 98 -5.96 23.26 6.92
C LEU A 98 -4.69 23.95 6.40
N LEU A 99 -3.78 24.34 7.30
CA LEU A 99 -2.45 24.86 6.95
C LEU A 99 -1.62 23.81 6.20
N ILE A 100 -1.68 22.54 6.62
CA ILE A 100 -1.05 21.44 5.91
C ILE A 100 -1.68 21.27 4.51
N GLY A 101 -3.00 21.37 4.38
CA GLY A 101 -3.68 21.36 3.09
C GLY A 101 -3.16 22.43 2.13
N VAL A 102 -2.94 23.65 2.61
CA VAL A 102 -2.33 24.74 1.81
C VAL A 102 -0.89 24.41 1.44
N SER A 103 -0.10 23.87 2.37
CA SER A 103 1.29 23.48 2.10
C SER A 103 1.40 22.38 1.04
N ILE A 104 0.47 21.42 1.06
CA ILE A 104 0.32 20.37 0.05
C ILE A 104 0.03 21.00 -1.30
N ASP A 105 -0.90 21.95 -1.35
CA ASP A 105 -1.28 22.61 -2.60
C ASP A 105 -0.14 23.39 -3.26
N GLU A 106 0.61 24.18 -2.48
CA GLU A 106 1.77 24.95 -2.95
C GLU A 106 2.87 24.04 -3.49
N ARG A 107 3.09 22.93 -2.77
CA ARG A 107 4.06 21.92 -3.18
C ARG A 107 3.59 21.20 -4.44
N ALA A 108 2.30 20.88 -4.54
CA ALA A 108 1.73 20.19 -5.69
C ALA A 108 1.83 21.07 -6.95
N GLU A 109 1.61 22.38 -6.81
CA GLU A 109 1.80 23.34 -7.89
C GLU A 109 3.27 23.41 -8.34
N ARG A 110 4.22 23.55 -7.42
CA ARG A 110 5.66 23.55 -7.74
C ARG A 110 6.11 22.24 -8.37
N ALA A 111 5.58 21.11 -7.90
CA ALA A 111 5.82 19.79 -8.46
C ALA A 111 5.02 19.53 -9.75
N GLY A 112 4.22 20.48 -10.23
CA GLY A 112 3.36 20.36 -11.41
C GLY A 112 2.39 19.17 -11.36
N ILE A 113 1.94 18.80 -10.17
CA ILE A 113 0.92 17.78 -9.92
C ILE A 113 -0.45 18.41 -10.17
N SER A 114 -1.31 17.70 -10.91
CA SER A 114 -2.63 18.19 -11.27
C SER A 114 -3.54 18.33 -10.04
N ARG A 115 -4.51 19.25 -10.11
CA ARG A 115 -5.48 19.49 -9.02
C ARG A 115 -6.23 18.21 -8.66
N LEU A 116 -6.71 17.48 -9.66
CA LEU A 116 -7.44 16.23 -9.46
C LEU A 116 -6.60 15.18 -8.73
N ALA A 117 -5.32 15.07 -9.06
CA ALA A 117 -4.41 14.16 -8.37
C ALA A 117 -4.11 14.58 -6.93
N THR A 118 -4.37 15.84 -6.55
CA THR A 118 -4.15 16.34 -5.18
C THR A 118 -5.39 16.11 -4.29
N ILE A 119 -6.58 15.92 -4.87
CA ILE A 119 -7.85 15.76 -4.13
C ILE A 119 -7.81 14.62 -3.11
N PRO A 120 -7.31 13.40 -3.43
CA PRO A 120 -7.24 12.32 -2.44
C PRO A 120 -6.45 12.74 -1.19
N ALA A 121 -5.30 13.39 -1.37
CA ALA A 121 -4.51 13.89 -0.25
C ALA A 121 -5.27 14.94 0.56
N PHE A 122 -6.05 15.84 -0.06
CA PHE A 122 -6.89 16.78 0.68
C PHE A 122 -7.98 16.07 1.49
N CYS A 123 -8.70 15.11 0.90
CA CYS A 123 -9.74 14.37 1.62
C CYS A 123 -9.17 13.63 2.84
N PHE A 124 -8.01 12.97 2.66
CA PHE A 124 -7.33 12.29 3.77
C PHE A 124 -6.70 13.25 4.77
N THR A 125 -6.26 14.45 4.38
CA THR A 125 -5.75 15.44 5.33
C THR A 125 -6.89 16.05 6.14
N PHE A 126 -8.07 16.24 5.52
CA PHE A 126 -9.27 16.73 6.20
C PHE A 126 -9.78 15.75 7.27
N LEU A 127 -9.77 14.45 6.98
CA LEU A 127 -10.26 13.42 7.92
C LEU A 127 -9.17 12.93 8.89
N PHE A 128 -7.93 12.84 8.42
CA PHE A 128 -6.82 12.17 9.07
C PHE A 128 -5.50 12.92 8.75
N GLY A 129 -5.36 14.18 9.19
CA GLY A 129 -4.24 15.10 8.90
C GLY A 129 -2.91 14.45 8.49
N PRO A 130 -2.26 13.68 9.38
CA PRO A 130 -0.97 13.04 9.09
C PRO A 130 -0.98 12.05 7.92
N VAL A 131 -2.07 11.31 7.73
CA VAL A 131 -2.22 10.30 6.67
C VAL A 131 -2.30 10.97 5.29
N GLY A 132 -3.09 12.05 5.18
CA GLY A 132 -3.20 12.79 3.92
C GLY A 132 -1.89 13.48 3.53
N TRP A 133 -1.17 14.05 4.50
CA TRP A 133 0.18 14.57 4.28
C TRP A 133 1.14 13.47 3.81
N MET A 134 1.16 12.32 4.47
CA MET A 134 2.00 11.18 4.08
C MET A 134 1.67 10.71 2.65
N LEU A 135 0.39 10.60 2.30
CA LEU A 135 -0.07 10.23 0.96
C LEU A 135 0.46 11.22 -0.09
N TYR A 136 0.35 12.52 0.17
CA TYR A 136 0.92 13.54 -0.72
C TYR A 136 2.44 13.42 -0.85
N ARG A 137 3.17 13.19 0.25
CA ARG A 137 4.63 13.03 0.23
C ARG A 137 5.07 11.86 -0.65
N VAL A 138 4.35 10.74 -0.58
CA VAL A 138 4.57 9.56 -1.45
C VAL A 138 4.31 9.92 -2.91
N GLN A 139 3.19 10.58 -3.20
CA GLN A 139 2.83 10.99 -4.55
C GLN A 139 3.82 12.00 -5.15
N GLU A 140 4.25 12.99 -4.37
CA GLU A 140 5.23 13.99 -4.81
C GLU A 140 6.56 13.33 -5.17
N TRP A 141 7.04 12.44 -4.30
CA TRP A 141 8.25 11.68 -4.56
C TRP A 141 8.13 10.81 -5.83
N ALA A 142 6.99 10.15 -6.04
CA ALA A 142 6.74 9.38 -7.26
C ALA A 142 6.73 10.27 -8.52
N THR A 143 6.15 11.47 -8.42
CA THR A 143 6.08 12.43 -9.54
C THR A 143 7.46 13.00 -9.88
N TRP A 144 8.25 13.35 -8.87
CA TRP A 144 9.63 13.79 -9.06
C TRP A 144 10.47 12.71 -9.77
N ARG A 145 10.35 11.45 -9.33
CA ARG A 145 11.07 10.32 -9.97
C ARG A 145 10.69 10.06 -11.42
N THR A 146 9.42 10.14 -11.75
CA THR A 146 8.96 9.94 -13.15
C THR A 146 9.50 11.03 -14.07
N ARG A 147 9.65 12.27 -13.58
CA ARG A 147 10.22 13.39 -14.34
C ARG A 147 11.72 13.28 -14.51
N GLU A 148 12.47 12.94 -13.46
CA GLU A 148 13.91 12.67 -13.59
C GLU A 148 14.19 11.49 -14.50
N GLY A 149 13.42 10.40 -14.37
CA GLY A 149 13.51 9.25 -15.28
C GLY A 149 13.22 9.62 -16.73
N SER A 150 12.24 10.50 -16.97
CA SER A 150 11.90 10.97 -18.32
C SER A 150 12.96 11.92 -18.90
N ALA A 151 13.48 12.87 -18.11
CA ALA A 151 14.52 13.80 -18.54
C ALA A 151 15.88 13.11 -18.77
N ALA A 152 16.22 12.12 -17.94
CA ALA A 152 17.39 11.26 -18.13
C ALA A 152 17.21 10.31 -19.33
N ALA A 153 15.98 9.91 -19.66
CA ALA A 153 15.67 9.11 -20.83
C ALA A 153 15.68 9.93 -22.13
N ASP A 154 15.23 11.18 -22.12
CA ASP A 154 15.27 12.07 -23.29
C ASP A 154 16.70 12.50 -23.65
N SER A 155 17.51 12.85 -22.64
CA SER A 155 18.94 13.16 -22.83
C SER A 155 19.75 11.95 -23.33
N ARG A 156 19.38 10.72 -22.96
CA ARG A 156 20.03 9.48 -23.45
C ARG A 156 19.49 9.00 -24.79
N ARG A 157 18.23 9.29 -25.12
CA ARG A 157 17.64 8.98 -26.45
C ARG A 157 18.32 9.71 -27.59
N GLN A 158 18.93 10.86 -27.32
CA GLN A 158 19.64 11.64 -28.32
C GLN A 158 21.06 11.12 -28.61
N VAL A 159 21.62 10.25 -27.75
CA VAL A 159 23.04 9.84 -27.82
C VAL A 159 23.24 8.40 -28.32
N ASP A 160 22.32 7.46 -28.08
CA ASP A 160 22.59 6.04 -28.36
C ASP A 160 21.56 5.35 -29.26
N ALA A 161 21.92 5.15 -30.53
CA ALA A 161 21.25 4.23 -31.44
C ALA A 161 21.77 2.78 -31.25
N VAL A 162 20.94 1.97 -30.56
CA VAL A 162 20.83 0.49 -30.47
C VAL A 162 22.12 -0.34 -30.27
N PRO A 163 22.32 -0.88 -29.04
CA PRO A 163 22.05 -2.31 -28.77
C PRO A 163 21.29 -2.53 -27.43
N GLN A 164 20.41 -3.55 -27.33
CA GLN A 164 19.59 -3.86 -26.14
C GLN A 164 18.77 -2.68 -25.58
N ALA A 165 17.92 -2.09 -26.42
CA ALA A 165 17.19 -0.85 -26.13
C ALA A 165 16.65 -0.76 -24.68
N GLY A 166 17.04 0.31 -23.99
CA GLY A 166 16.45 0.77 -22.74
C GLY A 166 17.17 0.43 -21.44
N THR A 167 17.99 -0.63 -21.33
CA THR A 167 18.68 -0.96 -20.07
C THR A 167 20.12 -0.41 -20.02
N PRO A 168 20.66 -0.02 -18.85
CA PRO A 168 21.96 0.65 -18.76
C PRO A 168 23.13 -0.30 -19.09
N ALA A 169 24.10 0.13 -19.89
CA ALA A 169 25.25 -0.70 -20.28
C ALA A 169 26.27 -0.95 -19.14
N SER A 170 26.38 -0.03 -18.19
CA SER A 170 27.35 -0.08 -17.06
C SER A 170 26.67 -0.31 -15.70
N GLY A 171 27.47 -0.61 -14.67
CA GLY A 171 27.00 -0.73 -13.27
C GLY A 171 26.60 -2.13 -12.80
N GLY A 172 26.78 -3.17 -13.62
CA GLY A 172 26.50 -4.56 -13.23
C GLY A 172 25.03 -4.81 -12.86
N TRP A 173 24.79 -5.78 -11.98
CA TRP A 173 23.44 -6.11 -11.52
C TRP A 173 22.86 -5.05 -10.56
N ILE A 174 23.70 -4.37 -9.77
CA ILE A 174 23.27 -3.29 -8.87
C ILE A 174 22.79 -2.08 -9.70
N GLY A 175 23.51 -1.73 -10.76
CA GLY A 175 23.12 -0.66 -11.69
C GLY A 175 21.80 -0.99 -12.40
N LEU A 176 21.62 -2.24 -12.82
CA LEU A 176 20.36 -2.69 -13.42
C LEU A 176 19.19 -2.66 -12.42
N LEU A 177 19.42 -3.08 -11.17
CA LEU A 177 18.41 -3.03 -10.11
C LEU A 177 17.99 -1.59 -9.79
N ARG A 178 18.97 -0.69 -9.63
CA ARG A 178 18.73 0.75 -9.43
C ARG A 178 17.97 1.34 -10.60
N TRP A 179 18.35 0.98 -11.83
CA TRP A 179 17.66 1.44 -13.03
C TRP A 179 16.21 0.95 -13.07
N ALA A 180 15.96 -0.33 -12.77
CA ALA A 180 14.62 -0.91 -12.74
C ALA A 180 13.74 -0.20 -11.70
N TRP A 181 14.30 0.13 -10.54
CA TRP A 181 13.61 0.89 -9.49
C TRP A 181 13.26 2.32 -9.92
N VAL A 182 14.18 3.01 -10.60
CA VAL A 182 13.93 4.38 -11.10
C VAL A 182 12.89 4.41 -12.22
N HIS A 183 12.86 3.37 -13.07
CA HIS A 183 11.97 3.28 -14.23
C HIS A 183 10.70 2.45 -13.96
N ALA A 184 10.49 2.02 -12.71
CA ALA A 184 9.33 1.24 -12.33
C ALA A 184 8.03 2.01 -12.62
N ASP A 185 6.96 1.30 -13.00
CA ASP A 185 5.71 1.94 -13.39
C ASP A 185 5.10 2.71 -12.21
N GLY A 186 5.02 4.04 -12.35
CA GLY A 186 4.57 4.93 -11.28
C GLY A 186 3.14 4.67 -10.81
N ARG A 187 2.27 4.08 -11.65
CA ARG A 187 0.87 3.78 -11.27
C ARG A 187 0.82 2.61 -10.30
N LEU A 188 1.61 1.57 -10.54
CA LEU A 188 1.73 0.42 -9.63
C LEU A 188 2.47 0.80 -8.35
N LEU A 189 3.47 1.69 -8.42
CA LEU A 189 4.10 2.24 -7.21
C LEU A 189 3.14 3.10 -6.40
N ALA A 190 2.27 3.89 -7.05
CA ALA A 190 1.24 4.65 -6.36
C ALA A 190 0.22 3.72 -5.69
N LEU A 191 -0.23 2.67 -6.37
CA LEU A 191 -1.08 1.62 -5.78
C LEU A 191 -0.42 0.99 -4.56
N ALA A 192 0.84 0.55 -4.68
CA ALA A 192 1.61 0.01 -3.56
C ALA A 192 1.72 1.02 -2.40
N GLY A 193 1.95 2.30 -2.69
CA GLY A 193 1.98 3.36 -1.69
C GLY A 193 0.65 3.56 -0.97
N CYS A 194 -0.47 3.52 -1.70
CA CYS A 194 -1.81 3.60 -1.11
C CYS A 194 -2.10 2.41 -0.19
N ILE A 195 -1.77 1.19 -0.60
CA ILE A 195 -1.94 -0.02 0.21
C ILE A 195 -1.04 0.05 1.45
N LEU A 196 0.23 0.44 1.27
CA LEU A 196 1.18 0.58 2.37
C LEU A 196 0.73 1.62 3.40
N ALA A 197 0.02 2.67 2.98
CA ALA A 197 -0.54 3.66 3.89
C ALA A 197 -1.66 3.11 4.80
N LEU A 198 -2.26 1.97 4.46
CA LEU A 198 -3.26 1.28 5.30
C LEU A 198 -2.59 0.47 6.42
N VAL A 199 -1.37 -0.03 6.21
CA VAL A 199 -0.65 -0.92 7.13
C VAL A 199 -0.57 -0.37 8.56
N PRO A 200 -0.23 0.92 8.81
CA PRO A 200 -0.20 1.44 10.18
C PRO A 200 -1.56 1.34 10.88
N ALA A 201 -2.66 1.61 10.17
CA ALA A 201 -4.00 1.51 10.74
C ALA A 201 -4.37 0.06 11.07
N THR A 202 -4.06 -0.88 10.18
CA THR A 202 -4.27 -2.32 10.40
C THR A 202 -3.40 -2.87 11.52
N VAL A 203 -2.16 -2.40 11.67
CA VAL A 203 -1.28 -2.74 12.79
C VAL A 203 -1.84 -2.20 14.11
N VAL A 204 -2.29 -0.94 14.16
CA VAL A 204 -2.93 -0.40 15.36
C VAL A 204 -4.18 -1.20 15.70
N ALA A 205 -5.04 -1.51 14.72
CA ALA A 205 -6.22 -2.34 14.92
C ALA A 205 -5.85 -3.72 15.50
N MET A 206 -4.81 -4.37 14.97
CA MET A 206 -4.30 -5.65 15.47
C MET A 206 -3.77 -5.58 16.92
N LEU A 207 -3.27 -4.42 17.36
CA LEU A 207 -2.75 -4.23 18.72
C LEU A 207 -3.83 -3.90 19.75
N VAL A 208 -4.99 -3.39 19.32
CA VAL A 208 -6.07 -2.95 20.23
C VAL A 208 -7.31 -3.85 20.22
N ASP A 209 -7.45 -4.70 19.21
CA ASP A 209 -8.61 -5.58 19.03
C ASP A 209 -8.20 -7.04 19.23
N ASP A 210 -8.48 -7.55 20.42
CA ASP A 210 -8.09 -8.90 20.85
C ASP A 210 -8.96 -10.02 20.26
N ARG A 211 -9.93 -9.69 19.39
CA ARG A 211 -10.80 -10.71 18.78
C ARG A 211 -9.99 -11.65 17.89
N THR A 212 -10.34 -12.94 17.96
CA THR A 212 -9.74 -13.98 17.13
C THR A 212 -10.77 -14.64 16.22
N LEU A 213 -10.33 -15.07 15.05
CA LEU A 213 -11.07 -15.92 14.12
C LEU A 213 -10.18 -17.10 13.73
N ASP A 214 -10.67 -18.32 13.93
CA ASP A 214 -9.92 -19.57 13.67
C ASP A 214 -8.56 -19.66 14.40
N GLY A 215 -8.47 -19.06 15.59
CA GLY A 215 -7.27 -19.08 16.43
C GLY A 215 -6.24 -17.98 16.14
N ALA A 216 -6.46 -17.15 15.10
CA ALA A 216 -5.62 -16.00 14.78
C ALA A 216 -6.35 -14.68 15.03
N GLY A 217 -5.62 -13.60 15.35
CA GLY A 217 -6.20 -12.26 15.46
C GLY A 217 -6.87 -11.84 14.14
N ILE A 218 -8.07 -11.24 14.23
CA ILE A 218 -8.90 -10.94 13.04
C ILE A 218 -8.21 -10.02 12.02
N TRP A 219 -7.27 -9.18 12.48
CA TRP A 219 -6.51 -8.24 11.65
C TRP A 219 -5.26 -8.85 11.00
N ALA A 220 -4.86 -10.07 11.39
CA ALA A 220 -3.67 -10.72 10.84
C ALA A 220 -3.80 -11.02 9.34
N LYS A 221 -5.01 -11.37 8.87
CA LYS A 221 -5.27 -11.63 7.45
C LYS A 221 -5.21 -10.34 6.61
N PRO A 222 -5.93 -9.25 6.95
CA PRO A 222 -5.76 -7.95 6.29
C PRO A 222 -4.29 -7.55 6.15
N LEU A 223 -3.51 -7.61 7.23
CA LEU A 223 -2.10 -7.21 7.23
C LEU A 223 -1.26 -8.03 6.24
N LYS A 224 -1.45 -9.36 6.21
CA LYS A 224 -0.74 -10.24 5.24
C LYS A 224 -1.10 -9.90 3.79
N PHE A 225 -2.38 -9.62 3.51
CA PHE A 225 -2.83 -9.27 2.17
C PHE A 225 -2.29 -7.90 1.73
N GLU A 226 -2.31 -6.90 2.61
CA GLU A 226 -1.72 -5.58 2.34
C GLU A 226 -0.24 -5.70 1.98
N LEU A 227 0.56 -6.36 2.84
CA LEU A 227 2.00 -6.53 2.62
C LEU A 227 2.29 -7.33 1.34
N SER A 228 1.54 -8.40 1.08
CA SER A 228 1.69 -9.23 -0.12
C SER A 228 1.39 -8.43 -1.38
N LEU A 229 0.28 -7.68 -1.41
CA LEU A 229 -0.10 -6.86 -2.56
C LEU A 229 0.88 -5.70 -2.80
N VAL A 230 1.44 -5.10 -1.75
CA VAL A 230 2.52 -4.11 -1.87
C VAL A 230 3.74 -4.72 -2.58
N ILE A 231 4.22 -5.86 -2.08
CA ILE A 231 5.38 -6.56 -2.67
C ILE A 231 5.08 -6.94 -4.12
N TYR A 232 3.88 -7.46 -4.40
CA TYR A 232 3.47 -7.87 -5.73
C TYR A 232 3.37 -6.70 -6.71
N SER A 233 2.71 -5.60 -6.31
CA SER A 233 2.63 -4.38 -7.11
C SER A 233 4.01 -3.79 -7.40
N VAL A 234 4.91 -3.73 -6.42
CA VAL A 234 6.30 -3.26 -6.63
C VAL A 234 7.06 -4.18 -7.59
N THR A 235 6.90 -5.50 -7.44
CA THR A 235 7.53 -6.50 -8.31
C THR A 235 7.11 -6.27 -9.76
N LEU A 236 5.79 -6.18 -10.02
CA LEU A 236 5.26 -5.91 -11.36
C LEU A 236 5.69 -4.54 -11.90
N ALA A 237 5.72 -3.51 -11.04
CA ALA A 237 6.17 -2.17 -11.41
C ALA A 237 7.61 -2.18 -11.96
N MET A 238 8.51 -2.93 -11.31
CA MET A 238 9.90 -3.11 -11.77
C MET A 238 10.01 -4.03 -12.99
N MET A 239 9.15 -5.04 -13.11
CA MET A 239 9.17 -5.95 -14.26
C MET A 239 8.77 -5.27 -15.57
N MET A 240 7.87 -4.27 -15.53
CA MET A 240 7.40 -3.58 -16.74
C MET A 240 8.53 -2.99 -17.62
N PRO A 241 9.42 -2.12 -17.10
CA PRO A 241 10.54 -1.61 -17.88
C PRO A 241 11.59 -2.70 -18.20
N LEU A 242 11.74 -3.69 -17.32
CA LEU A 242 12.65 -4.82 -17.53
C LEU A 242 12.18 -5.77 -18.63
N ALA A 243 10.88 -5.90 -18.86
CA ALA A 243 10.32 -6.79 -19.89
C ALA A 243 10.59 -6.27 -21.31
N GLY A 244 10.61 -4.96 -21.52
CA GLY A 244 10.93 -4.38 -22.81
C GLY A 244 10.56 -2.91 -22.93
N THR A 245 11.09 -2.29 -23.97
CA THR A 245 10.72 -0.93 -24.36
C THR A 245 9.28 -0.90 -24.85
N GLY A 246 8.53 0.14 -24.47
CA GLY A 246 7.16 0.31 -24.94
C GLY A 246 6.09 -0.53 -24.25
N PHE A 247 6.44 -1.59 -23.48
CA PHE A 247 5.44 -2.36 -22.73
C PHE A 247 4.53 -1.46 -21.89
N ALA A 248 5.10 -0.49 -21.16
CA ALA A 248 4.35 0.41 -20.29
C ALA A 248 3.28 1.27 -20.99
N ARG A 249 3.41 1.46 -22.32
CA ARG A 249 2.45 2.20 -23.17
C ARG A 249 1.44 1.28 -23.85
N SER A 250 1.60 -0.03 -23.75
CA SER A 250 0.73 -1.01 -24.40
C SER A 250 -0.64 -1.12 -23.72
N LEU A 251 -1.62 -1.65 -24.47
CA LEU A 251 -2.93 -2.01 -23.91
C LEU A 251 -2.80 -3.07 -22.82
N ALA A 252 -1.86 -4.01 -22.95
CA ALA A 252 -1.60 -5.04 -21.93
C ALA A 252 -1.15 -4.43 -20.60
N ALA A 253 -0.30 -3.39 -20.62
CA ALA A 253 0.07 -2.66 -19.41
C ALA A 253 -1.12 -1.93 -18.79
N ARG A 254 -2.02 -1.36 -19.59
CA ARG A 254 -3.24 -0.71 -19.07
C ARG A 254 -4.15 -1.71 -18.37
N TRP A 255 -4.35 -2.89 -18.95
CA TRP A 255 -5.08 -3.98 -18.31
C TRP A 255 -4.39 -4.47 -17.05
N LEU A 256 -3.07 -4.63 -17.08
CA LEU A 256 -2.30 -5.04 -15.91
C LEU A 256 -2.49 -4.09 -14.73
N VAL A 257 -2.29 -2.79 -14.97
CA VAL A 257 -2.50 -1.77 -13.94
C VAL A 257 -3.96 -1.73 -13.50
N GLY A 258 -4.91 -1.82 -14.43
CA GLY A 258 -6.34 -1.79 -14.15
C GLY A 258 -6.79 -2.94 -13.25
N ILE A 259 -6.42 -4.17 -13.59
CA ILE A 259 -6.73 -5.38 -12.82
C ILE A 259 -6.07 -5.31 -11.44
N MET A 260 -4.80 -4.90 -11.38
CA MET A 260 -4.10 -4.74 -10.11
C MET A 260 -4.80 -3.71 -9.21
N ALA A 261 -5.18 -2.56 -9.75
CA ALA A 261 -5.83 -1.50 -8.98
C ALA A 261 -7.24 -1.89 -8.53
N SER A 262 -8.09 -2.38 -9.44
CA SER A 262 -9.46 -2.75 -9.09
C SER A 262 -9.52 -3.98 -8.19
N GLY A 263 -8.75 -5.01 -8.51
CA GLY A 263 -8.67 -6.23 -7.71
C GLY A 263 -8.17 -5.94 -6.31
N SER A 264 -7.06 -5.21 -6.16
CA SER A 264 -6.50 -4.92 -4.83
C SER A 264 -7.45 -4.07 -4.00
N ALA A 265 -8.14 -3.10 -4.61
CA ALA A 265 -9.12 -2.28 -3.91
C ALA A 265 -10.33 -3.09 -3.42
N ILE A 266 -10.90 -3.95 -4.27
CA ILE A 266 -12.06 -4.77 -3.93
C ILE A 266 -11.70 -5.82 -2.88
N GLU A 267 -10.59 -6.54 -3.08
CA GLU A 267 -10.06 -7.55 -2.17
C GLU A 267 -9.81 -6.98 -0.78
N LEU A 268 -9.04 -5.89 -0.69
CA LEU A 268 -8.71 -5.29 0.59
C LEU A 268 -9.93 -4.69 1.29
N ALA A 269 -10.80 -3.98 0.56
CA ALA A 269 -12.02 -3.44 1.13
C ALA A 269 -12.90 -4.54 1.74
N TRP A 270 -13.05 -5.67 1.04
CA TRP A 270 -13.84 -6.79 1.53
C TRP A 270 -13.18 -7.51 2.71
N ILE A 271 -11.88 -7.79 2.62
CA ILE A 271 -11.14 -8.48 3.69
C ILE A 271 -11.13 -7.64 4.97
N ILE A 272 -10.90 -6.33 4.87
CA ILE A 272 -10.90 -5.41 6.01
C ILE A 272 -12.31 -5.31 6.61
N LEU A 273 -13.36 -5.20 5.78
CA LEU A 273 -14.74 -5.16 6.26
C LEU A 273 -15.13 -6.43 7.02
N GLN A 274 -14.79 -7.59 6.48
CA GLN A 274 -15.11 -8.89 7.11
C GLN A 274 -14.29 -9.09 8.39
N ALA A 275 -13.01 -8.67 8.41
CA ALA A 275 -12.22 -8.67 9.64
C ALA A 275 -12.86 -7.79 10.72
N ALA A 276 -13.30 -6.57 10.38
CA ALA A 276 -13.98 -5.68 11.32
C ALA A 276 -15.24 -6.31 11.93
N ARG A 277 -15.99 -7.09 11.13
CA ARG A 277 -17.17 -7.86 11.55
C ARG A 277 -16.83 -9.14 12.34
N GLY A 278 -15.57 -9.57 12.37
CA GLY A 278 -15.18 -10.86 12.95
C GLY A 278 -15.67 -12.05 12.12
N GLU A 279 -15.87 -11.86 10.82
CA GLU A 279 -16.37 -12.88 9.91
C GLU A 279 -15.31 -13.34 8.91
N ARG A 280 -15.51 -14.54 8.34
CA ARG A 280 -14.66 -15.02 7.25
C ARG A 280 -14.90 -14.20 5.98
N SER A 281 -13.83 -13.89 5.26
CA SER A 281 -13.92 -13.29 3.91
C SER A 281 -14.00 -14.32 2.78
N HIS A 282 -13.44 -15.51 3.01
CA HIS A 282 -13.52 -16.67 2.11
C HIS A 282 -14.40 -17.74 2.75
N PHE A 283 -15.13 -18.53 1.95
CA PHE A 283 -16.05 -19.55 2.46
C PHE A 283 -17.15 -19.00 3.39
N ASN A 284 -17.54 -17.73 3.23
CA ASN A 284 -18.66 -17.16 3.95
C ASN A 284 -19.98 -17.55 3.26
N GLU A 285 -20.57 -18.64 3.73
CA GLU A 285 -21.84 -19.15 3.20
C GLU A 285 -23.07 -18.54 3.89
N GLN A 286 -22.88 -17.64 4.86
CA GLN A 286 -23.97 -17.11 5.69
C GLN A 286 -24.92 -16.16 4.95
N SER A 287 -24.48 -15.57 3.83
CA SER A 287 -25.32 -14.70 3.01
C SER A 287 -25.03 -14.88 1.52
N PHE A 288 -26.06 -14.64 0.69
CA PHE A 288 -25.90 -14.62 -0.78
C PHE A 288 -24.80 -13.64 -1.20
N PHE A 289 -24.75 -12.45 -0.58
CA PHE A 289 -23.73 -11.46 -0.86
C PHE A 289 -22.31 -11.96 -0.52
N GLY A 290 -22.15 -12.64 0.62
CA GLY A 290 -20.86 -13.25 1.00
C GLY A 290 -20.36 -14.27 0.00
N GLN A 291 -21.25 -15.12 -0.54
CA GLN A 291 -20.92 -16.10 -1.57
C GLN A 291 -20.54 -15.44 -2.89
N VAL A 292 -21.26 -14.39 -3.31
CA VAL A 292 -20.91 -13.60 -4.50
C VAL A 292 -19.53 -12.97 -4.33
N MET A 293 -19.27 -12.35 -3.19
CA MET A 293 -17.96 -11.74 -2.92
C MET A 293 -16.83 -12.78 -2.90
N TYR A 294 -17.06 -13.97 -2.34
CA TYR A 294 -16.09 -15.07 -2.42
C TYR A 294 -15.78 -15.45 -3.88
N GLY A 295 -16.80 -15.55 -4.74
CA GLY A 295 -16.62 -15.79 -6.18
C GLY A 295 -15.84 -14.67 -6.87
N VAL A 296 -16.13 -13.41 -6.55
CA VAL A 296 -15.40 -12.23 -7.06
C VAL A 296 -13.92 -12.29 -6.67
N MET A 297 -13.61 -12.67 -5.43
CA MET A 297 -12.23 -12.83 -4.99
C MET A 297 -11.52 -13.94 -5.77
N GLY A 298 -12.19 -15.08 -5.99
CA GLY A 298 -11.66 -16.16 -6.83
C GLY A 298 -11.30 -15.69 -8.25
N VAL A 299 -12.15 -14.86 -8.86
CA VAL A 299 -11.88 -14.26 -10.18
C VAL A 299 -10.64 -13.37 -10.15
N PHE A 300 -10.49 -12.51 -9.13
CA PHE A 300 -9.31 -11.65 -9.01
C PHE A 300 -8.03 -12.42 -8.67
N ALA A 301 -8.11 -13.47 -7.85
CA ALA A 301 -6.99 -14.36 -7.59
C ALA A 301 -6.46 -14.98 -8.90
N VAL A 302 -7.35 -15.51 -9.74
CA VAL A 302 -6.97 -16.03 -11.07
C VAL A 302 -6.45 -14.91 -11.96
N ALA A 303 -7.10 -13.73 -11.96
CA ALA A 303 -6.65 -12.59 -12.74
C ALA A 303 -5.22 -12.16 -12.34
N PHE A 304 -4.90 -12.07 -11.06
CA PHE A 304 -3.55 -11.75 -10.57
C PHE A 304 -2.51 -12.79 -11.00
N VAL A 305 -2.88 -14.06 -11.06
CA VAL A 305 -1.99 -15.12 -11.55
C VAL A 305 -1.70 -14.96 -13.04
N LEU A 306 -2.71 -14.60 -13.86
CA LEU A 306 -2.60 -14.52 -15.31
C LEU A 306 -2.07 -13.17 -15.82
N VAL A 307 -2.33 -12.08 -15.11
CA VAL A 307 -2.00 -10.71 -15.56
C VAL A 307 -0.52 -10.47 -15.91
N PRO A 308 0.49 -11.18 -15.36
CA PRO A 308 1.88 -11.01 -15.74
C PRO A 308 2.27 -11.70 -17.06
N ILE A 309 1.43 -12.56 -17.64
CA ILE A 309 1.75 -13.32 -18.88
C ILE A 309 2.27 -12.43 -20.03
N PRO A 310 1.68 -11.26 -20.31
CA PRO A 310 2.19 -10.36 -21.34
C PRO A 310 3.65 -9.90 -21.11
N LEU A 311 4.10 -9.78 -19.85
CA LEU A 311 5.48 -9.43 -19.52
C LEU A 311 6.47 -10.50 -20.01
N ALA A 312 6.14 -11.78 -19.81
CA ALA A 312 6.97 -12.89 -20.28
C ALA A 312 7.05 -12.91 -21.82
N ARG A 313 5.91 -12.69 -22.51
CA ARG A 313 5.87 -12.62 -23.98
C ARG A 313 6.70 -11.46 -24.52
N TRP A 314 6.69 -10.31 -23.85
CA TRP A 314 7.49 -9.15 -24.24
C TRP A 314 8.98 -9.38 -23.99
N ALA A 315 9.33 -9.91 -22.81
CA ALA A 315 10.70 -10.26 -22.45
C ALA A 315 11.30 -11.32 -23.39
N TRP A 316 10.48 -12.28 -23.84
CA TRP A 316 10.90 -13.27 -24.84
C TRP A 316 11.36 -12.63 -26.16
N ARG A 317 10.71 -11.53 -26.56
CA ARG A 317 10.99 -10.83 -27.81
C ARG A 317 12.16 -9.86 -27.69
N GLU A 318 12.21 -9.09 -26.60
CA GLU A 318 13.14 -7.95 -26.50
C GLU A 318 14.37 -8.19 -25.62
N ARG A 319 14.33 -9.19 -24.73
CA ARG A 319 15.46 -9.48 -23.82
C ARG A 319 16.19 -10.73 -24.28
N THR A 320 17.37 -10.97 -23.74
CA THR A 320 18.16 -12.20 -23.96
C THR A 320 18.79 -12.66 -22.64
N GLY A 321 19.37 -13.87 -22.64
CA GLY A 321 20.15 -14.39 -21.53
C GLY A 321 19.40 -14.46 -20.19
N GLY A 322 20.11 -14.14 -19.11
CA GLY A 322 19.59 -14.19 -17.74
C GLY A 322 18.33 -13.36 -17.54
N LEU A 323 18.24 -12.16 -18.13
CA LEU A 323 17.08 -11.30 -17.93
C LEU A 323 15.81 -11.85 -18.61
N ARG A 324 15.93 -12.40 -19.83
CA ARG A 324 14.82 -13.11 -20.49
C ARG A 324 14.39 -14.30 -19.65
N ALA A 325 15.34 -15.17 -19.31
CA ALA A 325 15.07 -16.37 -18.54
C ALA A 325 14.42 -16.04 -17.19
N GLY A 326 14.91 -15.01 -16.49
CA GLY A 326 14.41 -14.60 -15.17
C GLY A 326 12.97 -14.14 -15.20
N ILE A 327 12.61 -13.25 -16.14
CA ILE A 327 11.22 -12.77 -16.27
C ILE A 327 10.29 -13.91 -16.69
N VAL A 328 10.71 -14.74 -17.65
CA VAL A 328 9.89 -15.85 -18.14
C VAL A 328 9.69 -16.90 -17.05
N ALA A 329 10.75 -17.28 -16.32
CA ALA A 329 10.67 -18.20 -15.19
C ALA A 329 9.84 -17.62 -14.03
N ALA A 330 9.98 -16.32 -13.73
CA ALA A 330 9.19 -15.64 -12.71
C ALA A 330 7.68 -15.74 -12.98
N VAL A 331 7.27 -15.48 -14.23
CA VAL A 331 5.87 -15.61 -14.64
C VAL A 331 5.44 -17.07 -14.69
N ALA A 332 6.26 -17.98 -15.24
CA ALA A 332 5.92 -19.40 -15.33
C ALA A 332 5.75 -20.04 -13.95
N LEU A 333 6.65 -19.79 -13.00
CA LEU A 333 6.56 -20.34 -11.65
C LEU A 333 5.45 -19.68 -10.82
N ASN A 334 5.11 -18.41 -11.09
CA ASN A 334 3.90 -17.81 -10.52
C ASN A 334 2.63 -18.58 -10.94
N LEU A 335 2.53 -18.98 -12.21
CA LEU A 335 1.41 -19.81 -12.70
C LEU A 335 1.44 -21.22 -12.08
N LEU A 336 2.59 -21.88 -12.17
CA LEU A 336 2.73 -23.31 -11.85
C LEU A 336 2.80 -23.61 -10.36
N LEU A 337 3.51 -22.79 -9.58
CA LEU A 337 3.69 -23.02 -8.15
C LEU A 337 2.70 -22.19 -7.34
N GLY A 338 2.69 -20.86 -7.54
CA GLY A 338 1.78 -19.97 -6.83
C GLY A 338 0.31 -20.26 -7.16
N GLY A 339 -0.03 -20.24 -8.45
CA GLY A 339 -1.39 -20.44 -8.96
C GLY A 339 -1.96 -21.83 -8.66
N VAL A 340 -1.22 -22.90 -8.96
CA VAL A 340 -1.70 -24.27 -8.69
C VAL A 340 -1.85 -24.53 -7.18
N ALA A 341 -0.88 -24.13 -6.35
CA ALA A 341 -0.99 -24.31 -4.90
C ALA A 341 -2.15 -23.49 -4.31
N GLY A 342 -2.36 -22.26 -4.81
CA GLY A 342 -3.49 -21.42 -4.41
C GLY A 342 -4.84 -21.99 -4.85
N GLY A 343 -4.91 -22.49 -6.09
CA GLY A 343 -6.08 -23.20 -6.60
C GLY A 343 -6.40 -24.45 -5.78
N TRP A 344 -5.38 -25.25 -5.44
CA TRP A 344 -5.55 -26.41 -4.56
C TRP A 344 -6.06 -26.01 -3.17
N LEU A 345 -5.45 -25.01 -2.53
CA LEU A 345 -5.92 -24.45 -1.26
C LEU A 345 -7.39 -24.03 -1.33
N SER A 346 -7.83 -23.43 -2.44
CA SER A 346 -9.22 -22.99 -2.62
C SER A 346 -10.25 -24.14 -2.69
N THR A 347 -9.80 -25.36 -3.04
CA THR A 347 -10.67 -26.55 -3.04
C THR A 347 -10.78 -27.25 -1.68
N MET A 348 -9.92 -26.87 -0.72
CA MET A 348 -9.86 -27.46 0.60
C MET A 348 -10.64 -26.61 1.60
N LYS A 349 -11.31 -27.26 2.57
CA LYS A 349 -11.98 -26.55 3.68
C LYS A 349 -11.00 -26.06 4.75
N SER A 350 -9.78 -26.58 4.75
CA SER A 350 -8.72 -26.21 5.68
C SER A 350 -7.37 -26.31 4.95
N HIS A 351 -6.43 -25.45 5.33
CA HIS A 351 -5.04 -25.53 4.87
C HIS A 351 -4.18 -26.51 5.69
N PHE A 352 -4.71 -27.02 6.81
CA PHE A 352 -4.04 -28.00 7.66
C PHE A 352 -4.30 -29.44 7.19
N ILE A 353 -3.29 -30.29 7.34
CA ILE A 353 -3.38 -31.74 7.14
C ILE A 353 -2.76 -32.43 8.35
N GLY A 354 -3.58 -33.11 9.16
CA GLY A 354 -3.15 -33.61 10.47
C GLY A 354 -2.90 -32.47 11.47
N GLY A 355 -2.18 -32.76 12.56
CA GLY A 355 -1.89 -31.80 13.63
C GLY A 355 -3.12 -31.39 14.44
N ASP A 356 -2.99 -30.28 15.17
CA ASP A 356 -4.03 -29.69 16.02
C ASP A 356 -5.05 -28.82 15.26
N GLY A 357 -4.78 -28.50 13.99
CA GLY A 357 -5.73 -27.85 13.09
C GLY A 357 -6.08 -26.40 13.44
N THR A 358 -5.21 -25.69 14.16
CA THR A 358 -5.44 -24.32 14.62
C THR A 358 -4.26 -23.40 14.29
N ASP A 359 -4.55 -22.12 14.01
CA ASP A 359 -3.50 -21.10 13.85
C ASP A 359 -2.93 -20.65 15.22
N ALA A 360 -3.59 -20.98 16.34
CA ALA A 360 -3.24 -20.47 17.67
C ALA A 360 -1.88 -20.99 18.20
N SER A 361 -1.50 -22.20 17.83
CA SER A 361 -0.23 -22.85 18.19
C SER A 361 0.85 -22.69 17.11
N GLY A 362 0.52 -22.03 16.01
CA GLY A 362 1.40 -21.85 14.86
C GLY A 362 2.49 -20.80 15.10
N LEU A 363 3.38 -20.65 14.13
CA LEU A 363 4.46 -19.66 14.20
C LEU A 363 3.92 -18.23 14.42
N PRO A 364 4.59 -17.39 15.22
CA PRO A 364 4.22 -16.00 15.38
C PRO A 364 4.09 -15.30 14.03
N ILE A 365 3.05 -14.48 13.87
CA ILE A 365 2.72 -13.71 12.66
C ILE A 365 2.24 -14.60 11.49
N LEU A 366 2.98 -15.65 11.12
CA LEU A 366 2.68 -16.48 9.96
C LEU A 366 1.53 -17.46 10.22
N GLY A 367 1.39 -17.96 11.43
CA GLY A 367 0.38 -18.94 11.85
C GLY A 367 0.64 -20.36 11.34
N TRP A 368 1.82 -20.62 10.76
CA TRP A 368 2.14 -21.93 10.17
C TRP A 368 2.19 -23.03 11.24
N SER A 369 1.58 -24.17 10.94
CA SER A 369 1.56 -25.32 11.86
C SER A 369 2.97 -25.83 12.19
N THR A 370 3.18 -26.15 13.46
CA THR A 370 4.37 -26.82 14.01
C THR A 370 4.07 -28.27 14.41
N THR A 371 2.81 -28.71 14.30
CA THR A 371 2.34 -30.02 14.76
C THR A 371 1.88 -30.93 13.63
N GLY A 372 1.59 -30.37 12.45
CA GLY A 372 1.15 -31.11 11.27
C GLY A 372 1.52 -30.41 9.96
N GLY A 373 0.97 -30.91 8.85
CA GLY A 373 1.21 -30.34 7.53
C GLY A 373 0.43 -29.05 7.30
N ASP A 374 1.06 -28.05 6.67
CA ASP A 374 0.42 -26.78 6.32
C ASP A 374 0.70 -26.39 4.86
N LEU A 375 -0.36 -26.43 4.03
CA LEU A 375 -0.28 -26.14 2.61
C LEU A 375 0.07 -24.67 2.30
N ARG A 376 -0.12 -23.75 3.26
CA ARG A 376 0.23 -22.32 3.07
C ARG A 376 1.73 -22.12 2.94
N ILE A 377 2.56 -22.98 3.54
CA ILE A 377 4.02 -22.86 3.43
C ILE A 377 4.45 -23.06 1.98
N ALA A 378 3.97 -24.13 1.35
CA ALA A 378 4.26 -24.43 -0.05
C ALA A 378 3.69 -23.35 -0.98
N HIS A 379 2.47 -22.88 -0.73
CA HIS A 379 1.88 -21.79 -1.49
C HIS A 379 2.67 -20.48 -1.35
N PHE A 380 3.09 -20.10 -0.14
CA PHE A 380 3.91 -18.92 0.12
C PHE A 380 5.23 -18.98 -0.64
N VAL A 381 5.96 -20.10 -0.56
CA VAL A 381 7.19 -20.30 -1.33
C VAL A 381 6.92 -20.26 -2.83
N GLY A 382 5.81 -20.83 -3.29
CA GLY A 382 5.39 -20.78 -4.70
C GLY A 382 5.10 -19.36 -5.19
N LEU A 383 4.41 -18.54 -4.39
CA LEU A 383 4.16 -17.12 -4.69
C LEU A 383 5.46 -16.33 -4.83
N HIS A 384 6.42 -16.59 -3.93
CA HIS A 384 7.70 -15.85 -3.91
C HIS A 384 8.70 -16.26 -5.01
N ALA A 385 8.36 -17.27 -5.81
CA ALA A 385 9.16 -17.67 -6.97
C ALA A 385 9.33 -16.51 -7.97
N MET A 386 8.31 -15.64 -8.11
CA MET A 386 8.37 -14.50 -9.04
C MET A 386 9.51 -13.54 -8.67
N GLN A 387 9.60 -13.13 -7.40
CA GLN A 387 10.63 -12.21 -6.93
C GLN A 387 12.02 -12.85 -7.02
N ALA A 388 12.14 -14.12 -6.63
CA ALA A 388 13.40 -14.85 -6.69
C ALA A 388 13.92 -14.95 -8.13
N MET A 389 13.08 -15.33 -9.08
CA MET A 389 13.50 -15.49 -10.48
C MET A 389 13.76 -14.15 -11.18
N LEU A 390 13.00 -13.10 -10.84
CA LEU A 390 13.29 -11.75 -11.31
C LEU A 390 14.67 -11.29 -10.83
N LEU A 391 14.97 -11.47 -9.54
CA LEU A 391 16.27 -11.10 -8.97
C LEU A 391 17.41 -11.91 -9.60
N MET A 392 17.23 -13.22 -9.76
CA MET A 392 18.21 -14.07 -10.46
C MET A 392 18.44 -13.61 -11.90
N GLY A 393 17.38 -13.20 -12.60
CA GLY A 393 17.49 -12.61 -13.94
C GLY A 393 18.29 -11.32 -13.97
N ILE A 394 18.11 -10.44 -12.98
CA ILE A 394 18.86 -9.18 -12.83
C ILE A 394 20.33 -9.45 -12.49
N VAL A 395 20.61 -10.36 -11.54
CA VAL A 395 21.97 -10.74 -11.11
C VAL A 395 22.76 -11.33 -12.27
N THR A 396 22.13 -12.19 -13.06
CA THR A 396 22.77 -12.90 -14.17
C THR A 396 22.69 -12.16 -15.50
N ALA A 397 22.05 -10.99 -15.56
CA ALA A 397 21.82 -10.25 -16.81
C ALA A 397 23.09 -9.89 -17.58
N ARG A 398 24.23 -9.76 -16.88
CA ARG A 398 25.54 -9.41 -17.47
C ARG A 398 26.47 -10.60 -17.70
N SER A 399 26.04 -11.79 -17.31
CA SER A 399 26.75 -13.01 -17.69
C SER A 399 26.63 -13.24 -19.20
N ARG A 400 27.49 -14.10 -19.77
CA ARG A 400 27.26 -14.60 -21.13
C ARG A 400 25.81 -15.11 -21.23
N PRO A 401 25.05 -14.79 -22.29
CA PRO A 401 23.62 -15.06 -22.34
C PRO A 401 23.24 -16.50 -21.99
N GLU A 402 23.96 -17.48 -22.53
CA GLU A 402 23.76 -18.91 -22.25
C GLU A 402 24.00 -19.26 -20.78
N VAL A 403 25.06 -18.72 -20.18
CA VAL A 403 25.40 -18.94 -18.78
C VAL A 403 24.34 -18.34 -17.87
N GLY A 404 23.95 -17.09 -18.12
CA GLY A 404 22.92 -16.42 -17.32
C GLY A 404 21.57 -17.14 -17.40
N ALA A 405 21.16 -17.58 -18.59
CA ALA A 405 19.93 -18.35 -18.76
C ALA A 405 19.98 -19.70 -18.03
N ARG A 406 21.10 -20.44 -18.12
CA ARG A 406 21.28 -21.71 -17.41
C ARG A 406 21.22 -21.55 -15.89
N LEU A 407 21.87 -20.52 -15.34
CA LEU A 407 21.84 -20.24 -13.91
C LEU A 407 20.42 -19.94 -13.40
N VAL A 408 19.64 -19.18 -14.17
CA VAL A 408 18.23 -18.95 -13.84
C VAL A 408 17.43 -20.25 -13.89
N LEU A 409 17.61 -21.08 -14.92
CA LEU A 409 16.89 -22.35 -15.04
C LEU A 409 17.25 -23.33 -13.91
N LEU A 410 18.51 -23.38 -13.50
CA LEU A 410 18.95 -24.17 -12.33
C LEU A 410 18.29 -23.66 -11.04
N ALA A 411 18.25 -22.33 -10.84
CA ALA A 411 17.57 -21.73 -9.69
C ALA A 411 16.06 -22.00 -9.72
N ALA A 412 15.43 -21.93 -10.89
CA ALA A 412 14.02 -22.25 -11.08
C ALA A 412 13.73 -23.72 -10.75
N GLY A 413 14.59 -24.63 -11.21
CA GLY A 413 14.51 -26.07 -10.90
C GLY A 413 14.64 -26.34 -9.40
N ALA A 414 15.65 -25.77 -8.75
CA ALA A 414 15.85 -25.90 -7.31
C ALA A 414 14.66 -25.35 -6.51
N TRP A 415 14.12 -24.18 -6.91
CA TRP A 415 12.94 -23.59 -6.28
C TRP A 415 11.69 -24.48 -6.44
N SER A 416 11.53 -25.08 -7.61
CA SER A 416 10.41 -25.98 -7.91
C SER A 416 10.49 -27.27 -7.10
N VAL A 417 11.68 -27.84 -6.96
CA VAL A 417 11.92 -29.02 -6.09
C VAL A 417 11.62 -28.68 -4.63
N MET A 418 12.12 -27.54 -4.13
CA MET A 418 11.84 -27.08 -2.77
C MET A 418 10.34 -26.87 -2.53
N SER A 419 9.65 -26.17 -3.44
CA SER A 419 8.21 -25.93 -3.34
C SER A 419 7.41 -27.23 -3.39
N GLY A 420 7.77 -28.15 -4.28
CA GLY A 420 7.13 -29.46 -4.41
C GLY A 420 7.38 -30.35 -3.20
N TRP A 421 8.58 -30.30 -2.62
CA TRP A 421 8.92 -31.00 -1.39
C TRP A 421 8.08 -30.50 -0.20
N LEU A 422 7.97 -29.18 -0.02
CA LEU A 422 7.13 -28.59 1.03
C LEU A 422 5.66 -28.96 0.84
N PHE A 423 5.16 -28.96 -0.40
CA PHE A 423 3.80 -29.38 -0.70
C PHE A 423 3.58 -30.86 -0.37
N TRP A 424 4.53 -31.71 -0.74
CA TRP A 424 4.49 -33.14 -0.43
C TRP A 424 4.54 -33.42 1.07
N MET A 425 5.39 -32.72 1.83
CA MET A 425 5.42 -32.82 3.30
C MET A 425 4.07 -32.44 3.90
N ALA A 426 3.49 -31.33 3.46
CA ALA A 426 2.17 -30.89 3.91
C ALA A 426 1.09 -31.96 3.64
N LEU A 427 1.06 -32.55 2.44
CA LEU A 427 0.11 -33.63 2.10
C LEU A 427 0.30 -34.90 2.94
N ARG A 428 1.50 -35.13 3.49
CA ARG A 428 1.79 -36.24 4.41
C ARG A 428 1.48 -35.91 5.87
N GLY A 429 0.99 -34.70 6.15
CA GLY A 429 0.75 -34.22 7.51
C GLY A 429 2.02 -34.02 8.33
N LEU A 430 3.17 -33.83 7.67
CA LEU A 430 4.45 -33.64 8.34
C LEU A 430 4.68 -32.15 8.61
N PRO A 431 5.07 -31.78 9.85
CA PRO A 431 5.47 -30.41 10.15
C PRO A 431 6.82 -30.08 9.51
N VAL A 432 6.99 -28.79 9.17
CA VAL A 432 8.28 -28.25 8.67
C VAL A 432 9.12 -27.70 9.82
N PHE A 433 8.48 -27.25 10.90
CA PHE A 433 9.08 -26.58 12.06
C PHE A 433 8.92 -27.39 13.32
#